data_AF-A0A7C5WQQ4-F1
#
_entry.id   AF-A0A7C5WQQ4-F1
#
_cell.length_a   1.000
_cell.length_b   1.000
_cell.length_c   1.000
_cell.angle_alpha   90.00
_cell.angle_beta   90.00
_cell.angle_gamma   90.00
#
_symmetry.space_group_name_H-M   'P 1'
#
loop_
_entity.id
_entity.type
_entity.pdbx_description
1 polymer ?
#
loop_
_entity_poly.entity_id
_entity_poly.type
_entity_poly.pdbx_seq_one_letter_code
_entity_poly.pdbx_strand_id
1 'polypeptide(L)'
;EYSDARVFVIGATNKPWALDIGFIRRFEKRIHVPAPTREVRKKLFEYYVSKLSKTYKIGKIDYDLLAELTENYSSADIVAIVKEVQSNIVEEIAEKKVNPQERLISTDDFIEVIKRHRPSIDPSHLEAYKEWSKQYGTLD
;
A
#
# COMPACT_ATOMS: atom_id res chain seq x y z
N GLU A 1 40.97 -2.41 18.34
CA GLU A 1 39.98 -1.48 18.91
C GLU A 1 38.72 -1.58 18.07
N TYR A 2 37.60 -2.00 18.64
CA TYR A 2 36.31 -1.89 17.97
C TYR A 2 35.90 -0.42 18.05
N SER A 3 35.59 0.19 16.91
CA SER A 3 35.07 1.55 16.90
C SER A 3 33.77 1.59 17.71
N ASP A 4 33.60 2.68 18.46
CA ASP A 4 32.44 3.00 19.30
C ASP A 4 31.20 3.34 18.42
N ALA A 5 30.99 2.55 17.37
CA ALA A 5 29.95 2.75 16.38
C ALA A 5 28.62 2.30 16.98
N ARG A 6 27.75 3.29 17.23
CA ARG A 6 26.34 3.05 17.54
C ARG A 6 25.64 2.53 16.27
N VAL A 7 25.44 1.22 16.19
CA VAL A 7 24.76 0.56 15.08
C VAL A 7 23.30 0.30 15.45
N PHE A 8 22.37 0.64 14.54
CA PHE A 8 20.96 0.28 14.63
C PHE A 8 20.61 -0.68 13.49
N VAL A 9 19.99 -1.81 13.80
CA VAL A 9 19.67 -2.86 12.82
C VAL A 9 18.16 -2.98 12.67
N ILE A 10 17.67 -2.89 11.43
CA ILE A 10 16.26 -3.08 11.08
C ILE A 10 16.16 -4.30 10.16
N GLY A 11 15.26 -5.23 10.49
CA GLY A 11 14.91 -6.36 9.64
C GLY A 11 13.41 -6.37 9.33
N ALA A 12 13.03 -6.92 8.18
CA ALA A 12 11.65 -7.11 7.78
C ALA A 12 11.44 -8.54 7.24
N THR A 13 10.32 -9.18 7.58
CA THR A 13 9.97 -10.52 7.10
C THR A 13 8.46 -10.69 6.96
N ASN A 14 8.05 -11.43 5.93
CA ASN A 14 6.66 -11.86 5.74
C ASN A 14 6.44 -13.33 6.20
N LYS A 15 7.46 -13.97 6.79
CA LYS A 15 7.37 -15.36 7.29
C LYS A 15 8.02 -15.47 8.68
N PRO A 16 7.46 -14.79 9.70
CA PRO A 16 8.10 -14.71 11.02
C PRO A 16 8.19 -16.06 11.74
N TRP A 17 7.31 -17.03 11.43
CA TRP A 17 7.37 -18.41 11.95
C TRP A 17 8.53 -19.24 11.40
N ALA A 18 9.19 -18.82 10.32
CA ALA A 18 10.37 -19.50 9.79
C ALA A 18 11.67 -19.14 10.53
N LEU A 19 11.62 -18.15 11.43
CA LEU A 19 12.77 -17.71 12.20
C LEU A 19 12.96 -18.59 13.44
N ASP A 20 14.19 -19.03 13.67
CA ASP A 20 14.52 -19.75 14.89
C ASP A 20 14.59 -18.81 16.12
N ILE A 21 14.59 -19.42 17.31
CA ILE A 21 14.63 -18.71 18.59
C ILE A 21 15.92 -17.88 18.73
N GLY A 22 17.05 -18.36 18.19
CA GLY A 22 18.33 -17.68 18.25
C GLY A 22 18.33 -16.36 17.47
N PHE A 23 17.66 -16.34 16.32
CA PHE A 23 17.45 -15.15 15.52
C PHE A 23 16.47 -14.18 16.20
N ILE A 24 15.31 -14.69 16.66
CA ILE A 24 14.28 -13.89 17.33
C ILE A 24 14.85 -13.13 18.54
N ARG A 25 15.71 -13.77 19.34
CA ARG A 25 16.34 -13.17 20.52
C ARG A 25 17.31 -12.02 20.21
N ARG A 26 17.83 -11.90 18.99
CA ARG A 26 18.73 -10.81 18.58
C ARG A 26 18.00 -9.52 18.22
N PHE A 27 16.71 -9.60 17.90
CA PHE A 27 15.88 -8.45 17.59
C PHE A 27 14.99 -8.14 18.77
N GLU A 28 15.45 -7.32 19.72
CA GLU A 28 14.75 -7.03 20.98
C GLU A 28 13.37 -6.42 20.78
N LYS A 29 13.22 -5.55 19.76
CA LYS A 29 11.97 -4.92 19.35
C LYS A 29 11.41 -5.61 18.10
N ARG A 30 10.17 -6.09 18.18
CA ARG A 30 9.47 -6.84 17.11
C ARG A 30 8.07 -6.27 16.95
N ILE A 31 7.86 -5.49 15.90
CA ILE A 31 6.61 -4.76 15.66
C ILE A 31 5.84 -5.46 14.55
N HIS A 32 4.59 -5.82 14.82
CA HIS A 32 3.68 -6.28 13.77
C HIS A 32 3.14 -5.08 13.00
N VAL A 33 3.32 -5.09 11.68
CA VAL A 33 2.78 -4.07 10.78
C VAL A 33 1.49 -4.63 10.16
N PRO A 34 0.30 -4.19 10.60
CA PRO A 34 -0.96 -4.72 10.11
C PRO A 34 -1.28 -4.21 8.70
N ALA A 35 -2.24 -4.87 8.06
CA ALA A 35 -2.86 -4.37 6.83
C ALA A 35 -3.44 -2.95 7.03
N PRO A 36 -3.43 -2.09 5.99
CA PRO A 36 -3.95 -0.74 6.12
C PRO A 36 -5.47 -0.75 6.37
N THR A 37 -5.90 0.03 7.36
CA THR A 37 -7.33 0.25 7.64
C THR A 37 -7.98 1.05 6.52
N ARG A 38 -9.33 1.08 6.47
CA ARG A 38 -10.08 1.92 5.51
C ARG A 38 -9.57 3.38 5.51
N GLU A 39 -9.36 3.95 6.68
CA GLU A 39 -8.87 5.33 6.82
C GLU A 39 -7.44 5.50 6.29
N VAL A 40 -6.57 4.52 6.51
CA VAL A 40 -5.21 4.52 5.95
C VAL A 40 -5.26 4.40 4.42
N ARG A 41 -6.11 3.52 3.87
CA ARG A 41 -6.28 3.38 2.41
C ARG A 41 -6.80 4.66 1.77
N LYS A 42 -7.78 5.33 2.40
CA LYS A 42 -8.25 6.66 1.99
C LYS A 42 -7.08 7.65 1.88
N LYS A 43 -6.29 7.78 2.94
CA LYS A 43 -5.10 8.67 2.98
C LYS A 43 -4.05 8.28 1.95
N LEU A 44 -3.87 6.99 1.66
CA LEU A 44 -2.97 6.53 0.60
C LEU A 44 -3.46 7.02 -0.77
N PHE A 45 -4.75 6.86 -1.09
CA PHE A 45 -5.30 7.41 -2.33
C PHE A 45 -5.15 8.92 -2.41
N GLU A 46 -5.53 9.66 -1.37
CA GLU A 46 -5.35 11.13 -1.31
C GLU A 46 -3.89 11.53 -1.57
N TYR A 47 -2.95 10.86 -0.91
CA TYR A 47 -1.53 11.12 -1.06
C TYR A 47 -1.02 10.84 -2.49
N TYR A 48 -1.33 9.68 -3.06
CA TYR A 48 -0.83 9.35 -4.40
C TYR A 48 -1.54 10.14 -5.51
N VAL A 49 -2.83 10.46 -5.36
CA VAL A 49 -3.53 11.36 -6.28
C VAL A 49 -2.95 12.78 -6.22
N SER A 50 -2.55 13.27 -5.04
CA SER A 50 -1.87 14.57 -4.93
C SER A 50 -0.52 14.63 -5.67
N LYS A 51 0.09 13.48 -5.95
CA LYS A 51 1.27 13.41 -6.82
C LYS A 51 0.89 13.49 -8.29
N LEU A 52 -0.19 12.82 -8.69
CA LEU A 52 -0.73 12.90 -10.06
C LEU A 52 -1.21 14.31 -10.41
N SER A 53 -1.76 15.04 -9.43
CA SER A 53 -2.26 16.41 -9.65
C SER A 53 -1.18 17.42 -10.04
N LYS A 54 0.11 17.06 -9.94
CA LYS A 54 1.24 17.87 -10.43
C LYS A 54 1.39 17.82 -11.95
N THR A 55 0.79 16.83 -12.60
CA THR A 55 0.96 16.56 -14.04
C THR A 55 -0.38 16.50 -14.76
N TYR A 56 -1.42 15.99 -14.11
CA TYR A 56 -2.75 15.80 -14.69
C TYR A 56 -3.79 16.64 -13.96
N LYS A 57 -4.85 17.03 -14.66
CA LYS A 57 -6.00 17.65 -14.01
C LYS A 57 -6.83 16.61 -13.29
N ILE A 58 -7.17 16.90 -12.04
CA ILE A 58 -7.96 16.01 -11.20
C ILE A 58 -9.40 16.51 -11.17
N GLY A 59 -10.32 15.63 -11.53
CA GLY A 59 -11.76 15.84 -11.41
C GLY A 59 -12.27 15.49 -10.01
N LYS A 60 -13.56 15.16 -9.91
CA LYS A 60 -14.13 14.70 -8.65
C LYS A 60 -13.64 13.27 -8.35
N ILE A 61 -13.03 13.08 -7.18
CA ILE A 61 -12.61 11.78 -6.67
C ILE A 61 -13.29 11.52 -5.34
N ASP A 62 -13.93 10.36 -5.23
CA ASP A 62 -14.55 9.87 -4.00
C ASP A 62 -13.59 8.91 -3.27
N TYR A 63 -12.72 9.46 -2.43
CA TYR A 63 -11.72 8.67 -1.72
C TYR A 63 -12.34 7.70 -0.69
N ASP A 64 -13.53 8.02 -0.16
CA ASP A 64 -14.25 7.16 0.77
C ASP A 64 -14.74 5.89 0.07
N LEU A 65 -15.29 6.03 -1.15
CA LEU A 65 -15.67 4.91 -2.00
C LEU A 65 -14.46 4.07 -2.41
N LEU A 66 -13.35 4.71 -2.84
CA LEU A 66 -12.14 3.97 -3.22
C LEU A 66 -11.57 3.16 -2.05
N ALA A 67 -11.61 3.69 -0.82
CA ALA A 67 -11.16 2.99 0.37
C ALA A 67 -12.07 1.81 0.74
N GLU A 68 -13.37 1.92 0.49
CA GLU A 68 -14.35 0.85 0.69
C GLU A 68 -14.15 -0.30 -0.32
N LEU A 69 -14.00 0.03 -1.61
CA LEU A 69 -13.79 -0.96 -2.68
C LEU A 69 -12.45 -1.72 -2.59
N THR A 70 -11.51 -1.23 -1.79
CA THR A 70 -10.15 -1.78 -1.68
C THR A 70 -9.91 -2.50 -0.34
N GLU A 71 -10.92 -3.15 0.21
CA GLU A 71 -10.75 -4.01 1.37
C GLU A 71 -9.71 -5.12 1.12
N ASN A 72 -8.81 -5.33 2.09
CA ASN A 72 -7.66 -6.25 2.01
C ASN A 72 -6.59 -5.89 0.96
N TYR A 73 -6.60 -4.66 0.42
CA TYR A 73 -5.50 -4.19 -0.42
C TYR A 73 -4.33 -3.76 0.46
N SER A 74 -3.13 -4.11 0.05
CA SER A 74 -1.90 -3.58 0.64
C SER A 74 -1.62 -2.17 0.14
N SER A 75 -0.70 -1.46 0.80
CA SER A 75 -0.21 -0.17 0.29
C SER A 75 0.40 -0.30 -1.11
N ALA A 76 1.03 -1.44 -1.43
CA ALA A 76 1.59 -1.70 -2.75
C ALA A 76 0.50 -1.87 -3.82
N ASP A 77 -0.62 -2.50 -3.47
CA ASP A 77 -1.75 -2.66 -4.40
C ASP A 77 -2.37 -1.29 -4.75
N ILE A 78 -2.54 -0.41 -3.76
CA ILE A 78 -3.04 0.96 -4.00
C ILE A 78 -2.09 1.74 -4.93
N VAL A 79 -0.78 1.61 -4.71
CA VAL A 79 0.22 2.22 -5.61
C VAL A 79 0.12 1.66 -7.02
N ALA A 80 -0.08 0.35 -7.17
CA ALA A 80 -0.25 -0.29 -8.47
C ALA A 80 -1.49 0.25 -9.19
N ILE A 81 -2.63 0.35 -8.48
CA ILE A 81 -3.86 0.94 -9.02
C ILE A 81 -3.61 2.36 -9.55
N VAL A 82 -2.99 3.22 -8.75
CA VAL A 82 -2.75 4.62 -9.15
C VAL A 82 -1.82 4.71 -10.35
N LYS A 83 -0.78 3.86 -10.40
CA LYS A 83 0.13 3.79 -11.55
C LYS A 83 -0.58 3.30 -12.81
N GLU A 84 -1.45 2.31 -12.71
CA GLU A 84 -2.19 1.83 -13.88
C GLU A 84 -3.18 2.86 -14.38
N VAL A 85 -3.87 3.58 -13.48
CA VAL A 85 -4.69 4.74 -13.88
C VAL A 85 -3.85 5.74 -14.67
N GLN A 86 -2.65 6.06 -14.18
CA GLN A 86 -1.74 6.96 -14.89
C GLN A 86 -1.37 6.43 -16.28
N SER A 87 -1.02 5.16 -16.41
CA SER A 87 -0.69 4.54 -17.70
C SER A 87 -1.86 4.60 -18.69
N ASN A 88 -3.07 4.24 -18.24
CA ASN A 88 -4.28 4.27 -19.07
C ASN A 88 -4.55 5.68 -19.62
N ILE A 89 -4.33 6.72 -18.81
CA ILE A 89 -4.49 8.11 -19.22
C ILE A 89 -3.44 8.52 -20.26
N VAL A 90 -2.19 8.08 -20.09
CA VAL A 90 -1.12 8.34 -21.07
C VAL A 90 -1.43 7.68 -22.41
N GLU A 91 -1.88 6.42 -22.39
CA GLU A 91 -2.31 5.69 -23.59
C GLU A 91 -3.52 6.37 -24.26
N GLU A 92 -4.53 6.77 -23.48
CA GLU A 92 -5.71 7.49 -23.99
C GLU A 92 -5.34 8.79 -24.70
N ILE A 93 -4.45 9.60 -24.11
CA ILE A 93 -3.98 10.84 -24.70
C ILE A 93 -3.20 10.59 -26.00
N ALA A 94 -2.32 9.58 -26.00
CA ALA A 94 -1.46 9.28 -27.14
C ALA A 94 -2.25 8.70 -28.33
N GLU A 95 -3.15 7.74 -28.07
CA GLU A 95 -3.84 6.98 -29.12
C GLU A 95 -5.17 7.60 -29.56
N LYS A 96 -5.96 8.11 -28.60
CA LYS A 96 -7.33 8.58 -28.87
C LYS A 96 -7.40 10.08 -29.21
N LYS A 97 -6.24 10.74 -29.34
CA LYS A 97 -6.11 12.19 -29.60
C LYS A 97 -6.94 13.07 -28.64
N VAL A 98 -7.13 12.60 -27.41
CA VAL A 98 -7.81 13.40 -26.38
C VAL A 98 -6.88 14.54 -25.98
N ASN A 99 -7.42 15.76 -25.91
CA ASN A 99 -6.63 16.90 -25.48
C ASN A 99 -6.14 16.66 -24.03
N PRO A 100 -4.82 16.63 -23.78
CA PRO A 100 -4.27 16.44 -22.44
C PRO A 100 -4.81 17.45 -21.41
N GLN A 101 -5.17 18.65 -21.90
CA GLN A 101 -5.67 19.74 -21.05
C GLN A 101 -7.14 19.59 -20.66
N GLU A 102 -7.88 18.68 -21.28
CA GLU A 102 -9.31 18.46 -21.03
C GLU A 102 -9.59 17.14 -20.31
N ARG A 103 -8.65 16.18 -20.33
CA ARG A 103 -8.82 14.89 -19.67
C ARG A 103 -8.64 15.00 -18.15
N LEU A 104 -9.74 14.90 -17.42
CA LEU A 104 -9.75 14.90 -15.95
C LEU A 104 -9.68 13.49 -15.41
N ILE A 105 -8.76 13.20 -14.49
CA ILE A 105 -8.77 11.93 -13.74
C ILE A 105 -9.90 11.97 -12.70
N SER A 106 -10.78 10.97 -12.71
CA SER A 106 -11.98 10.90 -11.88
C SER A 106 -12.10 9.58 -11.13
N THR A 107 -13.09 9.46 -10.23
CA THR A 107 -13.38 8.19 -9.51
C THR A 107 -13.53 7.00 -10.45
N ASP A 108 -14.16 7.18 -11.62
CA ASP A 108 -14.45 6.08 -12.55
C ASP A 108 -13.18 5.43 -13.10
N ASP A 109 -12.12 6.22 -13.33
CA ASP A 109 -10.82 5.72 -13.78
C ASP A 109 -10.23 4.72 -12.78
N PHE A 110 -10.37 5.02 -11.49
CA PHE A 110 -9.92 4.12 -10.43
C PHE A 110 -10.81 2.89 -10.31
N ILE A 111 -12.14 3.06 -10.41
CA ILE A 111 -13.07 1.93 -10.33
C ILE A 111 -12.80 0.90 -11.44
N GLU A 112 -12.55 1.34 -12.67
CA GLU A 112 -12.24 0.44 -13.78
C GLU A 112 -10.95 -0.36 -13.55
N VAL A 113 -9.92 0.28 -12.98
CA VAL A 113 -8.69 -0.42 -12.61
C VAL A 113 -8.91 -1.38 -11.43
N ILE A 114 -9.61 -0.94 -10.38
CA ILE A 114 -9.90 -1.76 -9.20
C ILE A 114 -10.64 -3.04 -9.57
N LYS A 115 -11.62 -2.98 -10.49
CA LYS A 115 -12.35 -4.17 -10.98
C LYS A 115 -11.44 -5.26 -11.55
N ARG A 116 -10.28 -4.89 -12.10
CA ARG A 116 -9.32 -5.81 -12.72
C ARG A 116 -8.25 -6.30 -11.74
N HIS A 117 -8.08 -5.61 -10.60
CA HIS A 117 -7.11 -5.97 -9.58
C HIS A 117 -7.76 -6.82 -8.50
N ARG A 118 -7.02 -7.81 -7.99
CA ARG A 118 -7.40 -8.55 -6.78
C ARG A 118 -6.56 -8.06 -5.60
N PRO A 119 -7.10 -8.05 -4.37
CA PRO A 119 -6.31 -7.77 -3.17
C PRO A 119 -5.17 -8.77 -3.03
N SER A 120 -3.99 -8.32 -2.59
CA SER A 120 -2.84 -9.20 -2.33
C SER A 120 -2.82 -9.78 -0.92
N ILE A 121 -3.57 -9.21 0.02
CA ILE A 121 -3.62 -9.70 1.41
C ILE A 121 -4.68 -10.78 1.51
N ASP A 122 -4.26 -11.97 1.91
CA ASP A 122 -5.15 -13.07 2.27
C ASP A 122 -5.60 -12.93 3.74
N PRO A 123 -6.90 -12.72 4.00
CA PRO A 123 -7.43 -12.60 5.36
C PRO A 123 -7.17 -13.84 6.23
N SER A 124 -7.07 -15.03 5.63
CA SER A 124 -6.86 -16.28 6.36
C SER A 124 -5.51 -16.32 7.08
N HIS A 125 -4.52 -15.59 6.58
CA HIS A 125 -3.19 -15.51 7.19
C HIS A 125 -3.09 -14.44 8.29
N LEU A 126 -4.04 -13.50 8.38
CA LEU A 126 -3.98 -12.41 9.35
C LEU A 126 -3.96 -12.92 10.80
N GLU A 127 -4.67 -14.00 11.08
CA GLU A 127 -4.74 -14.56 12.44
C GLU A 127 -3.39 -15.17 12.86
N ALA A 128 -2.68 -15.82 11.94
CA ALA A 128 -1.35 -16.36 12.22
C ALA A 128 -0.35 -15.26 12.60
N TYR A 129 -0.43 -14.09 11.93
CA TYR A 129 0.41 -12.95 12.28
C TYR A 129 0.06 -12.36 13.64
N LYS A 130 -1.24 -12.25 13.98
CA LYS A 130 -1.68 -11.78 15.30
C LYS A 130 -1.18 -12.68 16.42
N GLU A 131 -1.34 -14.00 16.28
CA GLU A 131 -0.92 -14.94 17.32
C GLU A 131 0.62 -14.95 17.48
N TRP A 132 1.36 -14.88 16.37
CA TRP A 132 2.82 -14.73 16.43
C TRP A 132 3.22 -13.43 17.13
N SER A 133 2.55 -12.31 16.83
CA SER A 133 2.80 -11.01 17.46
C SER A 133 2.43 -11.02 18.94
N LYS A 134 1.40 -11.74 19.35
CA LYS A 134 1.05 -11.90 20.77
C LYS A 134 2.11 -12.69 21.53
N GLN A 135 2.71 -13.70 20.89
CA GLN A 135 3.73 -14.53 21.51
C GLN A 135 5.12 -13.88 21.56
N TYR A 136 5.53 -13.22 20.48
CA TYR A 136 6.89 -12.72 20.30
C TYR A 136 6.97 -11.21 20.13
N GLY A 137 5.89 -10.54 19.76
CA GLY A 137 5.88 -9.10 19.52
C GLY A 137 6.23 -8.30 20.77
N THR A 138 6.67 -7.07 20.54
CA THR A 138 6.82 -6.09 21.60
C THR A 138 5.47 -5.41 21.80
N LEU A 139 4.93 -5.46 23.02
CA LEU A 139 3.81 -4.63 23.41
C LEU A 139 4.28 -3.17 23.45
N ASP A 140 3.52 -2.28 22.81
CA ASP A 140 3.68 -0.84 22.97
C ASP A 140 3.29 -0.40 24.40
#